data_AF-A0A8C2HVF4-F1
#
_entry.id   AF-A0A8C2HVF4-F1
#
_cell.length_a   1.000
_cell.length_b   1.000
_cell.length_c   1.000
_cell.angle_alpha   90.00
_cell.angle_beta   90.00
_cell.angle_gamma   90.00
#
_symmetry.space_group_name_H-M   'P 1'
#
loop_
_entity.id
_entity.type
_entity.pdbx_description
1 polymer ?
#
loop_
_entity_poly.entity_id
_entity_poly.type
_entity_poly.pdbx_seq_one_letter_code
_entity_poly.pdbx_strand_id
1 'polypeptide(L)'
;MIQNKIQLVVFLAGILSKASCDLYRIVLIKEPKTWTEAQSYCREKYMDLATVQSDEDRAKLKEAANAVNFQSVAWIGFYRFVWGWSYQNTPISYEKWKPLEPDLSNTNEACGFVNQLGKWADRLCTELDYFFCQTDRQDTLQDKFKYIGTKLNWHDAQIHCRTHYVDLATITDDTENTFLANLLFNTGSYNSWIGLYKNQLGSEDCVTASTEVLMGDDSCLTPLPFYCRENRKIQRVRFTVKSHGHLDESAVMEAIEKKMKQILSDQDMEITSSIKWGVQPDGKIFQQQKTQENTENKRC
;
A
#
# COMPACT_ATOMS: atom_id res chain seq x y z
N MET A 1 -39.91 -18.01 10.11
CA MET A 1 -39.02 -16.83 9.98
C MET A 1 -37.60 -17.34 10.03
N ILE A 2 -36.94 -17.54 8.89
CA ILE A 2 -35.59 -18.12 8.82
C ILE A 2 -34.61 -17.03 9.24
N GLN A 3 -34.01 -17.14 10.43
CA GLN A 3 -32.90 -16.28 10.83
C GLN A 3 -31.62 -16.76 10.15
N ASN A 4 -31.18 -16.02 9.13
CA ASN A 4 -29.86 -16.21 8.54
C ASN A 4 -28.79 -15.80 9.57
N LYS A 5 -28.20 -16.77 10.28
CA LYS A 5 -27.07 -16.54 11.17
C LYS A 5 -25.77 -16.55 10.36
N ILE A 6 -25.10 -15.40 10.30
CA ILE A 6 -23.75 -15.27 9.74
C ILE A 6 -22.72 -15.53 10.85
N GLN A 7 -21.83 -16.49 10.65
CA GLN A 7 -20.69 -16.74 11.55
C GLN A 7 -19.38 -16.31 10.90
N LEU A 8 -18.59 -15.54 11.64
CA LEU A 8 -17.28 -15.01 11.26
C LEU A 8 -16.19 -15.67 12.12
N VAL A 9 -15.19 -16.27 11.46
CA VAL A 9 -14.01 -16.86 12.13
C VAL A 9 -12.78 -16.04 11.77
N VAL A 10 -12.02 -15.63 12.78
CA VAL A 10 -10.84 -14.75 12.69
C VAL A 10 -9.56 -15.55 12.92
N PHE A 11 -8.60 -15.46 12.01
CA PHE A 11 -7.24 -15.98 12.19
C PHE A 11 -6.24 -14.83 12.29
N LEU A 12 -5.52 -14.74 13.40
CA LEU A 12 -4.43 -13.77 13.60
C LEU A 12 -3.10 -14.45 13.28
N ALA A 13 -2.51 -14.14 12.13
CA ALA A 13 -1.13 -14.49 11.84
C ALA A 13 -0.21 -13.33 12.28
N GLY A 14 0.58 -13.56 13.31
CA GLY A 14 1.59 -12.59 13.77
C GLY A 14 2.91 -12.78 13.04
N ILE A 15 3.36 -11.75 12.32
CA ILE A 15 4.75 -11.66 11.86
C ILE A 15 5.27 -10.28 12.25
N LEU A 16 6.26 -10.26 13.14
CA LEU A 16 7.06 -9.07 13.45
C LEU A 16 8.02 -8.84 12.29
N SER A 17 7.62 -8.03 11.29
CA SER A 17 8.53 -7.57 10.25
C SER A 17 9.26 -6.31 10.71
N LYS A 18 10.59 -6.32 10.64
CA LYS A 18 11.42 -5.10 10.74
C LYS A 18 10.83 -4.05 9.79
N ALA A 19 10.65 -2.83 10.28
CA ALA A 19 10.16 -1.72 9.47
C ALA A 19 11.09 -1.50 8.27
N SER A 20 10.67 -1.91 7.08
CA SER A 20 11.28 -1.43 5.83
C SER A 20 10.65 -0.09 5.48
N CYS A 21 11.47 0.83 5.00
CA CYS A 21 11.04 2.16 4.58
C CYS A 21 10.45 2.06 3.17
N ASP A 22 9.31 1.37 3.04
CA ASP A 22 8.70 1.11 1.74
C ASP A 22 7.86 2.31 1.31
N LEU A 23 8.52 3.19 0.58
CA LEU A 23 8.01 4.43 0.04
C LEU A 23 6.90 4.26 -1.01
N TYR A 24 6.71 3.04 -1.51
CA TYR A 24 5.61 2.61 -2.37
C TYR A 24 5.51 1.07 -2.31
N ARG A 25 4.36 0.50 -2.67
CA ARG A 25 4.13 -0.96 -2.68
C ARG A 25 3.93 -1.46 -4.09
N ILE A 26 4.28 -2.73 -4.31
CA ILE A 26 3.99 -3.45 -5.55
C ILE A 26 2.91 -4.50 -5.27
N VAL A 27 1.87 -4.52 -6.11
CA VAL A 27 0.72 -5.43 -5.99
C VAL A 27 0.61 -6.27 -7.25
N LEU A 28 0.53 -7.59 -7.10
CA LEU A 28 0.29 -8.52 -8.22
C LEU A 28 -1.21 -8.68 -8.49
N ILE A 29 -1.63 -8.43 -9.71
CA ILE A 29 -2.98 -8.64 -10.21
C ILE A 29 -2.97 -9.91 -11.08
N LYS A 30 -3.84 -10.89 -10.76
CA LYS A 30 -3.94 -12.17 -11.48
C LYS A 30 -5.15 -12.19 -12.42
N GLU A 31 -5.41 -11.06 -13.07
CA GLU A 31 -6.34 -10.96 -14.20
C GLU A 31 -5.52 -10.92 -15.49
N PRO A 32 -5.68 -11.87 -16.43
CA PRO A 32 -4.93 -11.84 -17.68
C PRO A 32 -5.42 -10.67 -18.53
N LYS A 33 -4.51 -9.76 -18.89
CA LYS A 33 -4.78 -8.57 -19.72
C LYS A 33 -3.63 -8.33 -20.70
N THR A 34 -3.94 -7.66 -21.81
CA THR A 34 -2.88 -7.11 -22.67
C THR A 34 -2.10 -6.03 -21.92
N TRP A 35 -0.89 -5.69 -22.37
CA TRP A 35 -0.07 -4.70 -21.65
C TRP A 35 -0.78 -3.35 -21.50
N THR A 36 -1.46 -2.88 -22.55
CA THR A 36 -2.22 -1.62 -22.53
C THR A 36 -3.40 -1.69 -21.57
N GLU A 37 -4.17 -2.78 -21.57
CA GLU A 37 -5.28 -2.97 -20.64
C GLU A 37 -4.81 -3.08 -19.19
N ALA A 38 -3.67 -3.75 -18.96
CA ALA A 38 -3.02 -3.85 -17.65
C ALA A 38 -2.57 -2.47 -17.15
N GLN A 39 -1.97 -1.65 -18.02
CA GLN A 39 -1.59 -0.28 -17.70
C GLN A 39 -2.81 0.58 -17.35
N SER A 40 -3.86 0.54 -18.18
CA SER A 40 -5.10 1.27 -17.91
C SER A 40 -5.70 0.86 -16.56
N TYR A 41 -5.73 -0.44 -16.25
CA TYR A 41 -6.20 -0.94 -14.96
C TYR A 41 -5.36 -0.40 -13.80
N CYS A 42 -4.03 -0.44 -13.92
CA CYS A 42 -3.17 0.08 -12.86
C CYS A 42 -3.33 1.59 -12.67
N ARG A 43 -3.55 2.38 -13.72
CA ARG A 43 -3.79 3.82 -13.62
C ARG A 43 -5.18 4.17 -13.07
N GLU A 44 -6.15 3.28 -13.27
CA GLU A 44 -7.50 3.45 -12.72
C GLU A 44 -7.55 3.13 -11.22
N LYS A 45 -6.84 2.09 -10.78
CA LYS A 45 -6.94 1.56 -9.39
C LYS A 45 -5.72 1.82 -8.50
N TYR A 46 -4.60 2.20 -9.10
CA TYR A 46 -3.29 2.41 -8.45
C TYR A 46 -2.58 3.59 -9.14
N MET A 47 -1.23 3.59 -9.18
CA MET A 47 -0.47 4.63 -9.88
C MET A 47 -0.21 4.26 -11.35
N ASP A 48 0.52 3.18 -11.59
CA ASP A 48 0.85 2.66 -12.93
C ASP A 48 1.30 1.19 -12.79
N LEU A 49 1.66 0.54 -13.89
CA LEU A 49 2.43 -0.71 -13.85
C LEU A 49 3.74 -0.50 -13.08
N ALA A 50 4.21 -1.56 -12.42
CA ALA A 50 5.35 -1.49 -11.54
C ALA A 50 6.64 -1.10 -12.28
N THR A 51 7.30 -0.07 -11.77
CA THR A 51 8.63 0.36 -12.21
C THR A 51 9.69 -0.30 -11.34
N VAL A 52 10.77 -0.82 -11.95
CA VAL A 52 11.83 -1.55 -11.22
C VAL A 52 13.18 -0.89 -11.49
N GLN A 53 13.66 -0.07 -10.56
CA GLN A 53 14.90 0.69 -10.74
C GLN A 53 16.01 0.28 -9.77
N SER A 54 15.74 -0.64 -8.85
CA SER A 54 16.70 -1.09 -7.85
C SER A 54 16.54 -2.56 -7.45
N ASP A 55 17.54 -3.05 -6.70
CA ASP A 55 17.50 -4.36 -6.05
C ASP A 55 16.40 -4.48 -4.99
N GLU A 56 16.03 -3.35 -4.37
CA GLU A 56 14.93 -3.25 -3.40
C GLU A 56 13.58 -3.43 -4.10
N ASP A 57 13.38 -2.79 -5.26
CA ASP A 57 12.14 -2.91 -6.05
C ASP A 57 11.95 -4.36 -6.55
N ARG A 58 13.06 -5.01 -6.92
CA ARG A 58 13.07 -6.44 -7.26
C ARG A 58 12.71 -7.31 -6.06
N ALA A 59 13.16 -6.96 -4.85
CA ALA A 59 12.78 -7.67 -3.64
C ALA A 59 11.28 -7.54 -3.37
N LYS A 60 10.69 -6.34 -3.57
CA LYS A 60 9.25 -6.09 -3.45
C LYS A 60 8.42 -6.90 -4.44
N LEU A 61 8.87 -7.02 -5.71
CA LEU A 61 8.24 -7.93 -6.69
C LEU A 61 8.24 -9.37 -6.21
N LYS A 62 9.39 -9.85 -5.71
CA LYS A 62 9.54 -11.22 -5.22
C LYS A 62 8.67 -11.47 -3.98
N GLU A 63 8.58 -10.51 -3.06
CA GLU A 63 7.70 -10.58 -1.91
C GLU A 63 6.23 -10.67 -2.33
N ALA A 64 5.78 -9.80 -3.23
CA ALA A 64 4.42 -9.82 -3.77
C ALA A 64 4.08 -11.14 -4.48
N ALA A 65 5.01 -11.70 -5.26
CA ALA A 65 4.86 -13.00 -5.92
C ALA A 65 4.80 -14.17 -4.91
N ASN A 66 5.71 -14.18 -3.93
CA ASN A 66 5.80 -15.23 -2.91
C ASN A 66 4.56 -15.25 -2.00
N ALA A 67 4.02 -14.07 -1.66
CA ALA A 67 2.83 -13.95 -0.82
C ALA A 67 1.61 -14.69 -1.36
N VAL A 68 1.59 -14.97 -2.67
CA VAL A 68 0.51 -15.70 -3.36
C VAL A 68 1.00 -16.95 -4.10
N ASN A 69 2.22 -17.42 -3.79
CA ASN A 69 2.87 -18.58 -4.41
C ASN A 69 2.80 -18.55 -5.95
N PHE A 70 3.13 -17.40 -6.54
CA PHE A 70 3.03 -17.17 -7.97
C PHE A 70 4.16 -17.89 -8.73
N GLN A 71 3.80 -18.71 -9.73
CA GLN A 71 4.75 -19.49 -10.56
C GLN A 71 4.70 -19.14 -12.05
N SER A 72 4.03 -18.05 -12.41
CA SER A 72 3.89 -17.63 -13.81
C SER A 72 4.70 -16.36 -14.07
N VAL A 73 4.37 -15.68 -15.15
CA VAL A 73 4.97 -14.45 -15.65
C VAL A 73 3.97 -13.30 -15.54
N ALA A 74 4.48 -12.09 -15.29
CA ALA A 74 3.62 -10.91 -15.15
C ALA A 74 4.25 -9.66 -15.78
N TRP A 75 3.41 -8.81 -16.37
CA TRP A 75 3.77 -7.51 -16.92
C TRP A 75 4.33 -6.59 -15.84
N ILE A 76 5.32 -5.80 -16.25
CA ILE A 76 5.85 -4.64 -15.53
C ILE A 76 5.74 -3.43 -16.45
N GLY A 77 5.99 -2.22 -15.93
CA GLY A 77 5.82 -0.97 -16.67
C GLY A 77 6.84 -0.74 -17.79
N PHE A 78 7.38 -1.77 -18.44
CA PHE A 78 8.46 -1.65 -19.40
C PHE A 78 7.93 -1.65 -20.85
N TYR A 79 8.19 -0.58 -21.64
CA TYR A 79 7.76 -0.45 -23.05
C TYR A 79 8.69 0.47 -23.91
N ARG A 80 8.54 0.54 -25.25
CA ARG A 80 9.56 1.16 -26.16
C ARG A 80 9.10 2.23 -27.19
N PHE A 81 9.98 3.24 -27.39
CA PHE A 81 10.59 3.68 -28.69
C PHE A 81 12.12 3.95 -28.53
N VAL A 82 12.56 4.30 -27.30
CA VAL A 82 13.84 3.98 -26.65
C VAL A 82 13.42 3.35 -25.31
N TRP A 83 14.05 2.27 -24.82
CA TRP A 83 13.55 1.54 -23.66
C TRP A 83 13.31 2.46 -22.46
N GLY A 84 12.09 2.42 -21.91
CA GLY A 84 11.67 3.28 -20.81
C GLY A 84 10.57 2.65 -19.96
N TRP A 85 10.42 3.19 -18.76
CA TRP A 85 9.34 2.87 -17.85
C TRP A 85 8.08 3.65 -18.23
N SER A 86 6.92 3.02 -18.07
CA SER A 86 5.59 3.56 -18.34
C SER A 86 5.27 4.75 -17.48
N TYR A 87 5.76 4.73 -16.24
CA TYR A 87 5.63 5.83 -15.33
C TYR A 87 6.52 6.99 -15.79
N GLN A 88 5.87 8.09 -16.17
CA GLN A 88 6.48 9.34 -16.65
C GLN A 88 7.45 9.19 -17.84
N ASN A 89 7.41 8.07 -18.57
CA ASN A 89 8.37 7.78 -19.65
C ASN A 89 9.83 7.82 -19.17
N THR A 90 10.08 7.34 -17.95
CA THR A 90 11.40 7.42 -17.31
C THR A 90 12.40 6.52 -18.04
N PRO A 91 13.62 7.00 -18.38
CA PRO A 91 14.67 6.16 -18.97
C PRO A 91 15.07 4.99 -18.07
N ILE A 92 15.52 3.88 -18.66
CA ILE A 92 16.06 2.75 -17.91
C ILE A 92 17.46 3.06 -17.35
N SER A 93 17.66 2.78 -16.06
CA SER A 93 18.96 2.90 -15.36
C SER A 93 19.44 1.58 -14.74
N TYR A 94 18.60 0.53 -14.80
CA TYR A 94 18.84 -0.77 -14.19
C TYR A 94 18.15 -1.88 -14.99
N GLU A 95 18.83 -3.02 -15.18
CA GLU A 95 18.33 -4.13 -15.99
C GLU A 95 18.75 -5.51 -15.45
N LYS A 96 17.85 -6.51 -15.60
CA LYS A 96 18.10 -7.92 -15.23
C LYS A 96 17.50 -8.90 -16.23
N TRP A 97 17.92 -8.76 -17.48
CA TRP A 97 17.58 -9.68 -18.56
C TRP A 97 17.90 -11.14 -18.24
N LYS A 98 17.10 -12.07 -18.77
CA LYS A 98 17.52 -13.47 -18.89
C LYS A 98 18.64 -13.55 -19.94
N PRO A 99 19.46 -14.61 -19.94
CA PRO A 99 20.39 -14.85 -21.03
C PRO A 99 19.66 -14.81 -22.37
N LEU A 100 20.22 -14.11 -23.35
CA LEU A 100 19.71 -13.95 -24.73
C LEU A 100 18.52 -12.99 -24.91
N GLU A 101 18.07 -12.31 -23.85
CA GLU A 101 17.03 -11.26 -23.91
C GLU A 101 17.65 -9.84 -23.89
N PRO A 102 16.96 -8.80 -24.41
CA PRO A 102 15.68 -8.86 -25.13
C PRO A 102 15.84 -9.30 -26.59
N ASP A 103 15.03 -10.25 -27.04
CA ASP A 103 15.14 -10.87 -28.38
C ASP A 103 14.13 -10.33 -29.42
N LEU A 104 13.11 -9.58 -28.97
CA LEU A 104 12.14 -8.90 -29.84
C LEU A 104 12.46 -7.41 -30.06
N SER A 105 13.69 -6.99 -29.74
CA SER A 105 14.19 -5.61 -29.85
C SER A 105 14.08 -4.97 -31.25
N ASN A 106 13.79 -5.73 -32.31
CA ASN A 106 13.56 -5.22 -33.67
C ASN A 106 12.07 -5.08 -34.04
N THR A 107 11.15 -5.41 -33.14
CA THR A 107 9.70 -5.30 -33.35
C THR A 107 9.15 -4.06 -32.64
N ASN A 108 8.10 -3.45 -33.20
CA ASN A 108 7.45 -2.26 -32.61
C ASN A 108 6.45 -2.62 -31.50
N GLU A 109 6.37 -3.88 -31.08
CA GLU A 109 5.35 -4.41 -30.17
C GLU A 109 5.95 -5.20 -28.99
N ALA A 110 7.20 -4.93 -28.61
CA ALA A 110 7.88 -5.61 -27.51
C ALA A 110 7.58 -4.95 -26.14
N CYS A 111 6.92 -5.69 -25.24
CA CYS A 111 6.60 -5.29 -23.87
C CYS A 111 7.32 -6.18 -22.85
N GLY A 112 7.75 -5.59 -21.73
CA GLY A 112 8.57 -6.30 -20.74
C GLY A 112 7.77 -7.02 -19.67
N PHE A 113 8.20 -8.22 -19.33
CA PHE A 113 7.64 -9.01 -18.24
C PHE A 113 8.73 -9.56 -17.33
N VAL A 114 8.34 -9.94 -16.11
CA VAL A 114 9.22 -10.60 -15.14
C VAL A 114 8.72 -12.02 -14.84
N ASN A 115 9.65 -12.97 -14.75
CA ASN A 115 9.33 -14.34 -14.32
C ASN A 115 9.47 -14.52 -12.80
N GLN A 116 9.07 -15.69 -12.30
CA GLN A 116 9.19 -16.11 -10.90
C GLN A 116 10.61 -16.00 -10.27
N LEU A 117 11.66 -15.93 -11.10
CA LEU A 117 13.05 -15.77 -10.64
C LEU A 117 13.51 -14.30 -10.60
N GLY A 118 12.62 -13.36 -10.92
CA GLY A 118 12.95 -11.93 -11.00
C GLY A 118 13.76 -11.56 -12.24
N LYS A 119 13.76 -12.41 -13.28
CA LYS A 119 14.47 -12.17 -14.54
C LYS A 119 13.52 -11.64 -15.61
N TRP A 120 14.03 -10.69 -16.39
CA TRP A 120 13.25 -9.91 -17.34
C TRP A 120 13.38 -10.49 -18.76
N ALA A 121 12.33 -10.34 -19.54
CA ALA A 121 12.27 -10.71 -20.96
C ALA A 121 11.22 -9.84 -21.64
N ASP A 122 11.21 -9.82 -22.97
CA ASP A 122 10.18 -9.16 -23.76
C ASP A 122 9.28 -10.17 -24.48
N ARG A 123 8.05 -9.76 -24.75
CA ARG A 123 7.08 -10.50 -25.58
C ARG A 123 6.15 -9.52 -26.30
N LEU A 124 5.28 -10.03 -27.17
CA LEU A 124 4.31 -9.20 -27.87
C LEU A 124 3.32 -8.55 -26.87
N CYS A 125 3.15 -7.23 -26.94
CA CYS A 125 2.28 -6.45 -26.04
C CYS A 125 0.80 -6.90 -26.08
N THR A 126 0.40 -7.60 -27.13
CA THR A 126 -0.94 -8.16 -27.35
C THR A 126 -1.16 -9.50 -26.63
N GLU A 127 -0.12 -10.10 -26.05
CA GLU A 127 -0.28 -11.29 -25.21
C GLU A 127 -1.03 -10.97 -23.91
N LEU A 128 -1.75 -11.98 -23.40
CA LEU A 128 -2.48 -11.87 -22.15
C LEU A 128 -1.64 -12.38 -20.98
N ASP A 129 -1.33 -11.51 -20.03
CA ASP A 129 -0.63 -11.89 -18.80
C ASP A 129 -1.19 -11.22 -17.55
N TYR A 130 -0.79 -11.79 -16.41
CA TYR A 130 -0.90 -11.14 -15.12
C TYR A 130 0.02 -9.91 -15.06
N PHE A 131 -0.13 -9.03 -14.07
CA PHE A 131 0.62 -7.79 -14.07
C PHE A 131 0.83 -7.21 -12.67
N PHE A 132 1.95 -6.52 -12.48
CA PHE A 132 2.26 -5.82 -11.24
C PHE A 132 1.89 -4.34 -11.34
N CYS A 133 1.09 -3.83 -10.41
CA CYS A 133 0.86 -2.39 -10.25
C CYS A 133 1.72 -1.82 -9.13
N GLN A 134 2.12 -0.57 -9.25
CA GLN A 134 2.74 0.23 -8.21
C GLN A 134 1.70 1.16 -7.57
N THR A 135 1.69 1.24 -6.24
CA THR A 135 0.86 2.21 -5.52
C THR A 135 1.49 3.59 -5.56
N ASP A 136 0.66 4.63 -5.36
CA ASP A 136 1.19 5.98 -5.19
C ASP A 136 2.07 6.05 -3.93
N ARG A 137 3.15 6.83 -4.02
CA ARG A 137 3.96 7.27 -2.90
C ARG A 137 3.14 8.13 -1.93
N GLN A 138 2.07 8.81 -2.36
CA GLN A 138 1.18 9.52 -1.44
C GLN A 138 0.35 8.58 -0.54
N ASP A 139 -0.11 7.44 -1.05
CA ASP A 139 -0.90 6.47 -0.26
C ASP A 139 -0.09 5.86 0.90
N THR A 140 1.20 5.63 0.68
CA THR A 140 2.12 5.14 1.71
C THR A 140 2.49 6.25 2.70
N LEU A 141 2.60 7.50 2.25
CA LEU A 141 2.89 8.64 3.12
C LEU A 141 1.72 9.00 4.03
N GLN A 142 0.47 8.85 3.56
CA GLN A 142 -0.72 8.94 4.40
C GLN A 142 -0.75 7.89 5.52
N ASP A 143 -0.23 6.69 5.25
CA ASP A 143 -0.11 5.63 6.26
C ASP A 143 1.11 5.85 7.20
N LYS A 144 2.07 6.72 6.83
CA LYS A 144 3.31 7.01 7.59
C LYS A 144 3.17 8.20 8.55
N PHE A 145 2.38 9.21 8.20
CA PHE A 145 2.25 10.44 9.00
C PHE A 145 0.79 10.71 9.38
N LYS A 146 0.59 11.11 10.63
CA LYS A 146 -0.71 11.51 11.17
C LYS A 146 -0.68 12.96 11.62
N TYR A 147 -1.55 13.79 11.06
CA TYR A 147 -1.79 15.16 11.51
C TYR A 147 -2.64 15.19 12.78
N ILE A 148 -2.20 15.96 13.77
CA ILE A 148 -2.93 16.24 15.00
C ILE A 148 -3.18 17.75 15.08
N GLY A 149 -4.45 18.15 14.96
CA GLY A 149 -4.85 19.56 14.97
C GLY A 149 -4.85 20.22 16.35
N THR A 150 -4.72 19.44 17.43
CA THR A 150 -4.62 19.98 18.79
C THR A 150 -3.32 20.74 18.95
N LYS A 151 -3.39 21.97 19.47
CA LYS A 151 -2.21 22.82 19.64
C LYS A 151 -1.54 22.53 20.96
N LEU A 152 -0.31 22.02 20.92
CA LEU A 152 0.52 21.72 22.08
C LEU A 152 1.90 22.35 21.93
N ASN A 153 2.58 22.60 23.05
CA ASN A 153 4.01 22.88 23.01
C ASN A 153 4.77 21.63 22.51
N TRP A 154 6.01 21.78 22.07
CA TRP A 154 6.73 20.70 21.41
C TRP A 154 6.89 19.46 22.31
N HIS A 155 7.13 19.67 23.61
CA HIS A 155 7.34 18.57 24.56
C HIS A 155 6.04 17.77 24.78
N ASP A 156 4.93 18.46 24.98
CA ASP A 156 3.62 17.83 25.14
C ASP A 156 3.15 17.15 23.84
N ALA A 157 3.46 17.73 22.68
CA ALA A 157 3.23 17.11 21.38
C ALA A 157 4.05 15.81 21.23
N GLN A 158 5.31 15.81 21.65
CA GLN A 158 6.15 14.62 21.65
C GLN A 158 5.62 13.53 22.59
N ILE A 159 5.24 13.90 23.82
CA ILE A 159 4.61 12.97 24.76
C ILE A 159 3.34 12.39 24.17
N HIS A 160 2.50 13.23 23.56
CA HIS A 160 1.28 12.78 22.87
C HIS A 160 1.59 11.76 21.78
N CYS A 161 2.55 12.06 20.89
CA CYS A 161 2.93 11.14 19.82
C CYS A 161 3.53 9.84 20.34
N ARG A 162 4.34 9.86 21.40
CA ARG A 162 4.90 8.63 21.99
C ARG A 162 3.87 7.81 22.76
N THR A 163 2.80 8.45 23.24
CA THR A 163 1.71 7.78 23.94
C THR A 163 0.76 7.07 22.98
N HIS A 164 0.47 7.67 21.82
CA HIS A 164 -0.55 7.17 20.89
C HIS A 164 0.00 6.62 19.56
N TYR A 165 1.25 6.96 19.22
CA TYR A 165 1.93 6.65 17.96
C TYR A 165 3.38 6.22 18.23
N VAL A 166 4.32 6.46 17.30
CA VAL A 166 5.76 6.20 17.54
C VAL A 166 6.42 7.38 18.25
N ASP A 167 6.42 8.53 17.59
CA ASP A 167 7.08 9.76 18.01
C ASP A 167 6.61 10.90 17.08
N LEU A 168 7.09 12.12 17.28
CA LEU A 168 6.94 13.20 16.29
C LEU A 168 7.55 12.78 14.93
N ALA A 169 7.00 13.34 13.86
CA ALA A 169 7.37 13.00 12.50
C ALA A 169 8.85 13.29 12.22
N THR A 170 9.55 12.30 11.69
CA THR A 170 10.88 12.47 11.10
C THR A 170 10.72 12.53 9.59
N ILE A 171 11.14 13.64 8.99
CA ILE A 171 11.15 13.83 7.54
C ILE A 171 12.51 13.37 7.01
N THR A 172 12.52 12.43 6.07
CA THR A 172 13.76 11.86 5.54
C THR A 172 14.09 12.24 4.09
N ASP A 173 13.13 12.81 3.35
CA ASP A 173 13.33 13.28 1.98
C ASP A 173 12.33 14.39 1.58
N ASP A 174 12.57 15.00 0.42
CA ASP A 174 11.75 16.11 -0.12
C ASP A 174 10.31 15.70 -0.44
N THR A 175 10.07 14.41 -0.73
CA THR A 175 8.71 13.95 -1.03
C THR A 175 7.88 13.88 0.25
N GLU A 176 8.47 13.44 1.34
CA GLU A 176 7.84 13.51 2.67
C GLU A 176 7.56 14.94 3.08
N ASN A 177 8.53 15.83 2.88
CA ASN A 177 8.37 17.25 3.18
C ASN A 177 7.22 17.87 2.37
N THR A 178 7.18 17.61 1.07
CA THR A 178 6.11 18.07 0.16
C THR A 178 4.75 17.52 0.56
N PHE A 179 4.68 16.24 0.95
CA PHE A 179 3.45 15.61 1.40
C PHE A 179 2.89 16.28 2.66
N LEU A 180 3.73 16.54 3.67
CA LEU A 180 3.32 17.21 4.90
C LEU A 180 2.88 18.66 4.64
N ALA A 181 3.55 19.38 3.74
CA ALA A 181 3.15 20.73 3.33
C ALA A 181 1.75 20.74 2.68
N ASN A 182 1.46 19.79 1.79
CA ASN A 182 0.13 19.64 1.18
C ASN A 182 -0.95 19.29 2.21
N LEU A 183 -0.61 18.45 3.19
CA LEU A 183 -1.52 18.10 4.29
C LEU A 183 -1.82 19.31 5.18
N LEU A 184 -0.82 20.17 5.46
CA LEU A 184 -1.02 21.44 6.16
C LEU A 184 -1.97 22.37 5.39
N PHE A 185 -1.73 22.55 4.09
CA PHE A 185 -2.55 23.39 3.23
C PHE A 185 -4.02 22.96 3.26
N ASN A 186 -4.28 21.65 3.16
CA ASN A 186 -5.64 21.10 3.19
C ASN A 186 -6.33 21.24 4.56
N THR A 187 -5.58 21.37 5.65
CA THR A 187 -6.12 21.54 7.01
C THR A 187 -6.26 23.01 7.43
N GLY A 188 -5.82 23.96 6.59
CA GLY A 188 -5.84 25.39 6.88
C GLY A 188 -4.83 25.83 7.94
N SER A 189 -3.82 25.00 8.23
CA SER A 189 -2.72 25.33 9.16
C SER A 189 -1.47 25.73 8.39
N TYR A 190 -0.74 26.74 8.86
CA TYR A 190 0.46 27.24 8.18
C TYR A 190 1.72 26.45 8.57
N ASN A 191 1.88 26.16 9.87
CA ASN A 191 3.03 25.47 10.45
C ASN A 191 2.60 24.32 11.37
N SER A 192 3.45 23.31 11.54
CA SER A 192 3.28 22.26 12.56
C SER A 192 4.59 21.71 13.07
N TRP A 193 4.59 21.22 14.32
CA TRP A 193 5.75 20.57 14.90
C TRP A 193 6.12 19.27 14.17
N ILE A 194 7.42 19.09 14.01
CA ILE A 194 8.07 17.84 13.60
C ILE A 194 9.11 17.44 14.65
N GLY A 195 9.66 16.23 14.53
CA GLY A 195 10.52 15.64 15.56
C GLY A 195 11.95 16.18 15.61
N LEU A 196 12.30 17.13 14.76
CA LEU A 196 13.62 17.77 14.76
C LEU A 196 13.67 18.85 15.86
N TYR A 197 14.74 18.82 16.66
CA TYR A 197 14.97 19.77 17.76
C TYR A 197 16.47 19.95 18.00
N LYS A 198 16.86 21.07 18.61
CA LYS A 198 18.27 21.39 18.88
C LYS A 198 18.67 21.03 20.31
N ASN A 199 19.60 20.08 20.45
CA ASN A 199 20.16 19.66 21.74
C ASN A 199 21.32 20.57 22.19
N GLN A 200 21.08 21.86 22.40
CA GLN A 200 22.05 22.75 23.04
C GLN A 200 21.43 23.39 24.28
N LEU A 201 22.17 23.37 25.40
CA LEU A 201 21.80 24.03 26.64
C LEU A 201 21.42 25.49 26.37
N GLY A 202 20.14 25.83 26.51
CA GLY A 202 19.60 27.17 26.33
C GLY A 202 19.03 27.51 24.95
N SER A 203 18.99 26.57 23.99
CA SER A 203 18.19 26.76 22.77
C SER A 203 16.76 26.29 23.03
N GLU A 204 15.83 27.23 23.00
CA GLU A 204 14.39 26.97 23.05
C GLU A 204 13.82 26.76 21.64
N ASP A 205 14.65 26.42 20.65
CA ASP A 205 14.24 26.42 19.24
C ASP A 205 13.90 25.00 18.81
N CYS A 206 12.60 24.77 18.59
CA CYS A 206 12.02 23.53 18.09
C CYS A 206 11.63 23.71 16.62
N VAL A 207 11.65 22.65 15.82
CA VAL A 207 11.48 22.77 14.37
C VAL A 207 10.04 22.52 13.94
N THR A 208 9.55 23.40 13.08
CA THR A 208 8.27 23.31 12.37
C THR A 208 8.48 23.00 10.90
N ALA A 209 7.51 22.30 10.30
CA ALA A 209 7.33 22.26 8.85
C ALA A 209 6.23 23.25 8.44
N SER A 210 6.36 23.88 7.27
CA SER A 210 5.38 24.85 6.75
C SER A 210 4.73 24.41 5.44
N THR A 211 3.64 25.09 5.05
CA THR A 211 2.98 24.91 3.74
C THR A 211 3.88 25.24 2.53
N GLU A 212 5.01 25.92 2.75
CA GLU A 212 5.95 26.31 1.69
C GLU A 212 7.03 25.26 1.46
N VAL A 213 6.90 24.06 2.05
CA VAL A 213 7.89 22.97 1.99
C VAL A 213 9.23 23.38 2.61
N LEU A 214 9.20 24.37 3.52
CA LEU A 214 10.35 24.85 4.27
C LEU A 214 10.24 24.38 5.73
N MET A 215 11.40 24.22 6.36
CA MET A 215 11.49 24.04 7.80
C MET A 215 11.85 25.38 8.44
N GLY A 216 11.17 25.70 9.53
CA GLY A 216 11.48 26.86 10.36
C GLY A 216 11.67 26.43 11.80
N ASP A 217 12.24 27.29 12.62
CA ASP A 217 12.29 27.13 14.06
C ASP A 217 11.31 28.09 14.77
N ASP A 218 10.82 27.66 15.92
CA ASP A 218 9.94 28.44 16.79
C ASP A 218 10.23 28.05 18.25
N SER A 219 9.82 28.88 19.20
CA SER A 219 9.94 28.57 20.62
C SER A 219 9.25 27.23 20.92
N CYS A 220 9.95 26.32 21.58
CA CYS A 220 9.43 25.02 21.99
C CYS A 220 8.18 25.12 22.87
N LEU A 221 7.92 26.30 23.46
CA LEU A 221 6.74 26.60 24.26
C LEU A 221 5.52 27.01 23.41
N THR A 222 5.71 27.35 22.13
CA THR A 222 4.63 27.78 21.22
C THR A 222 3.60 26.67 21.01
N PRO A 223 2.30 26.91 21.25
CA PRO A 223 1.27 25.92 20.99
C PRO A 223 0.97 25.80 19.49
N LEU A 224 1.40 24.69 18.88
CA LEU A 224 1.18 24.40 17.45
C LEU A 224 0.55 23.02 17.25
N PRO A 225 -0.19 22.82 16.14
CA PRO A 225 -0.51 21.48 15.69
C PRO A 225 0.76 20.72 15.32
N PHE A 226 0.67 19.40 15.19
CA PHE A 226 1.87 18.57 15.07
C PHE A 226 1.64 17.30 14.26
N TYR A 227 2.74 16.79 13.69
CA TYR A 227 2.75 15.54 12.96
C TYR A 227 3.35 14.42 13.82
N CYS A 228 2.60 13.32 13.98
CA CYS A 228 3.13 12.09 14.54
C CYS A 228 3.56 11.14 13.43
N ARG A 229 4.62 10.37 13.68
CA ARG A 229 4.98 9.19 12.92
C ARG A 229 4.08 8.03 13.32
N GLU A 230 3.29 7.58 12.37
CA GLU A 230 2.41 6.43 12.51
C GLU A 230 3.23 5.14 12.41
N ASN A 231 2.90 4.14 13.22
CA ASN A 231 3.39 2.77 13.05
C ASN A 231 2.21 1.84 13.11
N ARG A 232 1.41 1.90 12.04
CA ARG A 232 0.40 0.88 11.81
C ARG A 232 1.11 -0.44 11.56
N LYS A 233 1.12 -1.29 12.59
CA LYS A 233 1.17 -2.73 12.37
C LYS A 233 -0.10 -3.10 11.64
N ILE A 234 -0.01 -3.24 10.32
CA ILE A 234 -1.14 -3.68 9.51
C ILE A 234 -1.41 -5.14 9.88
N GLN A 235 -2.39 -5.36 10.76
CA GLN A 235 -2.85 -6.69 11.10
C GLN A 235 -3.84 -7.12 10.01
N ARG A 236 -3.38 -7.91 9.04
CA ARG A 236 -4.27 -8.51 8.05
C ARG A 236 -5.07 -9.62 8.71
N VAL A 237 -6.38 -9.46 8.73
CA VAL A 237 -7.31 -10.46 9.25
C VAL A 237 -8.03 -11.10 8.08
N ARG A 238 -8.00 -12.43 8.01
CA ARG A 238 -8.80 -13.19 7.04
C ARG A 238 -10.06 -13.69 7.72
N PHE A 239 -11.18 -13.57 7.00
CA PHE A 239 -12.50 -13.94 7.46
C PHE A 239 -13.08 -15.02 6.56
N THR A 240 -13.77 -15.98 7.16
CA THR A 240 -14.68 -16.87 6.44
C THR A 240 -16.10 -16.56 6.89
N VAL A 241 -16.97 -16.30 5.91
CA VAL A 241 -18.38 -15.98 6.12
C VAL A 241 -19.21 -17.21 5.76
N LYS A 242 -19.98 -17.73 6.71
CA LYS A 242 -20.97 -18.79 6.45
C LYS A 242 -22.37 -18.19 6.37
N SER A 243 -23.09 -18.47 5.28
CA SER A 243 -24.47 -18.02 5.02
C SER A 243 -25.31 -19.17 4.46
N HIS A 244 -26.61 -19.17 4.77
CA HIS A 244 -27.59 -20.15 4.27
C HIS A 244 -28.18 -19.79 2.89
N GLY A 245 -27.67 -18.74 2.23
CA GLY A 245 -28.13 -18.30 0.90
C GLY A 245 -27.10 -17.45 0.16
N HIS A 246 -27.35 -17.19 -1.13
CA HIS A 246 -26.53 -16.28 -1.94
C HIS A 246 -26.61 -14.87 -1.37
N LEU A 247 -25.47 -14.30 -0.98
CA LEU A 247 -25.38 -12.94 -0.47
C LEU A 247 -24.71 -12.07 -1.53
N ASP A 248 -25.24 -10.86 -1.71
CA ASP A 248 -24.59 -9.83 -2.51
C ASP A 248 -23.34 -9.31 -1.79
N GLU A 249 -22.30 -8.97 -2.55
CA GLU A 249 -21.00 -8.53 -2.06
C GLU A 249 -21.13 -7.31 -1.14
N SER A 250 -21.99 -6.34 -1.50
CA SER A 250 -22.27 -5.15 -0.67
C SER A 250 -22.87 -5.51 0.69
N ALA A 251 -23.80 -6.46 0.74
CA ALA A 251 -24.42 -6.90 1.99
C ALA A 251 -23.45 -7.66 2.90
N VAL A 252 -22.53 -8.43 2.30
CA VAL A 252 -21.45 -9.10 3.05
C VAL A 252 -20.47 -8.07 3.62
N MET A 253 -20.08 -7.07 2.83
CA MET A 253 -19.19 -5.99 3.28
C MET A 253 -19.77 -5.23 4.46
N GLU A 254 -21.02 -4.74 4.34
CA GLU A 254 -21.68 -3.97 5.39
C GLU A 254 -21.83 -4.79 6.69
N ALA A 255 -22.19 -6.07 6.57
CA ALA A 255 -22.33 -6.96 7.71
C ALA A 255 -21.00 -7.19 8.44
N ILE A 256 -19.91 -7.37 7.70
CA ILE A 256 -18.57 -7.52 8.27
C ILE A 256 -18.10 -6.21 8.90
N GLU A 257 -18.27 -5.07 8.24
CA GLU A 257 -17.88 -3.76 8.81
C GLU A 257 -18.60 -3.51 10.12
N LYS A 258 -19.92 -3.73 10.15
CA LYS A 258 -20.72 -3.59 11.36
C LYS A 258 -20.24 -4.53 12.46
N LYS A 259 -19.93 -5.78 12.12
CA LYS A 259 -19.49 -6.78 13.11
C LYS A 259 -18.07 -6.51 13.62
N MET A 260 -17.17 -6.05 12.75
CA MET A 260 -15.81 -5.65 13.15
C MET A 260 -15.83 -4.42 14.05
N LYS A 261 -16.61 -3.39 13.71
CA LYS A 261 -16.80 -2.22 14.57
C LYS A 261 -17.31 -2.63 15.96
N GLN A 262 -18.24 -3.58 16.02
CA GLN A 262 -18.72 -4.13 17.28
C GLN A 262 -17.63 -4.87 18.07
N ILE A 263 -16.95 -5.85 17.45
CA ILE A 263 -15.91 -6.64 18.12
C ILE A 263 -14.78 -5.75 18.67
N LEU A 264 -14.40 -4.72 17.92
CA LEU A 264 -13.31 -3.84 18.29
C LEU A 264 -13.74 -2.83 19.37
N SER A 265 -15.00 -2.37 19.34
CA SER A 265 -15.60 -1.60 20.44
C SER A 265 -15.67 -2.41 21.74
N ASP A 266 -16.00 -3.69 21.67
CA ASP A 266 -16.04 -4.59 22.85
C ASP A 266 -14.63 -4.84 23.46
N GLN A 267 -13.57 -4.49 22.71
CA GLN A 267 -12.16 -4.62 23.13
C GLN A 267 -11.51 -3.28 23.51
N ASP A 268 -12.29 -2.22 23.71
CA ASP A 268 -11.78 -0.85 23.97
C ASP A 268 -10.78 -0.35 22.91
N MET A 269 -10.94 -0.78 21.65
CA MET A 269 -10.15 -0.32 20.52
C MET A 269 -10.96 0.65 19.64
N GLU A 270 -10.53 1.91 19.55
CA GLU A 270 -11.12 2.88 18.61
C GLU A 270 -10.55 2.74 17.20
N ILE A 271 -11.41 2.45 16.23
CA ILE A 271 -11.06 2.52 14.80
C ILE A 271 -11.16 3.99 14.35
N THR A 272 -10.02 4.64 14.18
CA THR A 272 -9.95 5.97 13.52
C THR A 272 -9.73 5.89 12.01
N SER A 273 -9.52 4.68 11.46
CA SER A 273 -9.19 4.46 10.04
C SER A 273 -10.23 3.62 9.30
N SER A 274 -10.57 4.03 8.08
CA SER A 274 -11.42 3.27 7.17
C SER A 274 -10.97 1.80 7.04
N ILE A 275 -11.92 0.87 7.16
CA ILE A 275 -11.68 -0.55 6.88
C ILE A 275 -11.33 -0.63 5.40
N LYS A 276 -10.06 -0.91 5.09
CA LYS A 276 -9.59 -1.10 3.71
C LYS A 276 -9.76 -2.57 3.33
N TRP A 277 -10.53 -2.82 2.28
CA TRP A 277 -10.77 -4.16 1.76
C TRP A 277 -9.58 -4.64 0.94
N GLY A 278 -9.05 -5.82 1.29
CA GLY A 278 -8.05 -6.48 0.47
C GLY A 278 -8.71 -7.04 -0.78
N VAL A 279 -8.48 -6.41 -1.93
CA VAL A 279 -8.90 -6.95 -3.23
C VAL A 279 -8.04 -8.18 -3.51
N GLN A 280 -8.69 -9.30 -3.77
CA GLN A 280 -7.99 -10.54 -4.12
C GLN A 280 -7.46 -10.44 -5.55
N PRO A 281 -6.50 -11.31 -5.94
CA PRO A 281 -5.88 -11.22 -7.25
C PRO A 281 -6.83 -11.36 -8.46
N ASP A 282 -8.05 -11.86 -8.26
CA ASP A 282 -9.12 -11.99 -9.26
C ASP A 282 -10.05 -10.77 -9.32
N GLY A 283 -9.69 -9.67 -8.64
CA GLY A 283 -10.46 -8.43 -8.60
C GLY A 283 -11.65 -8.46 -7.64
N LYS A 284 -11.95 -9.61 -7.02
CA LYS A 284 -13.07 -9.77 -6.07
C LYS A 284 -12.60 -9.56 -4.63
N ILE A 285 -13.50 -9.13 -3.75
CA ILE A 285 -13.19 -9.03 -2.31
C ILE A 285 -13.47 -10.38 -1.64
N PHE A 286 -14.50 -11.11 -2.11
CA PHE A 286 -14.89 -12.41 -1.58
C PHE A 286 -14.86 -13.52 -2.63
N GLN A 287 -14.43 -14.70 -2.19
CA GLN A 287 -14.53 -15.92 -2.98
C GLN A 287 -15.51 -16.89 -2.33
N GLN A 288 -16.48 -17.36 -3.10
CA GLN A 288 -17.39 -18.40 -2.65
C GLN A 288 -16.62 -19.73 -2.63
N GLN A 289 -16.41 -20.29 -1.44
CA GLN A 289 -15.88 -21.64 -1.34
C GLN A 289 -16.95 -22.63 -1.83
N LYS A 290 -16.66 -23.35 -2.93
CA LYS A 290 -17.49 -24.48 -3.33
C LYS A 290 -17.41 -25.53 -2.23
N THR A 291 -18.56 -25.86 -1.64
CA THR A 291 -18.67 -27.01 -0.77
C THR A 291 -18.30 -28.24 -1.61
N GLN A 292 -17.34 -29.05 -1.16
CA GLN A 292 -17.16 -30.38 -1.73
C GLN A 292 -18.48 -31.13 -1.54
N GLU A 293 -19.25 -31.28 -2.62
CA GLU A 293 -20.32 -32.27 -2.64
C GLU A 293 -19.68 -33.63 -2.38
N ASN A 294 -20.22 -34.36 -1.40
CA ASN A 294 -19.90 -35.75 -1.13
C ASN A 294 -20.03 -36.55 -2.44
N THR A 295 -18.91 -36.87 -3.07
CA THR A 295 -18.81 -38.01 -3.99
C THR A 295 -18.84 -39.28 -3.17
N GLU A 296 -20.00 -39.62 -2.63
CA GLU A 296 -20.32 -40.99 -2.24
C GLU A 296 -21.60 -41.43 -2.94
N ASN A 297 -21.40 -42.44 -3.78
CA ASN A 297 -22.36 -43.45 -4.19
C ASN A 297 -23.28 -43.16 -5.39
N LYS A 298 -22.77 -43.49 -6.59
CA LYS A 298 -23.55 -44.27 -7.56
C LYS A 298 -22.71 -45.41 -8.11
N ARG A 299 -22.82 -46.57 -7.45
CA ARG A 299 -22.55 -47.87 -8.03
C ARG A 299 -23.89 -48.49 -8.41
N CYS A 300 -24.13 -48.58 -9.72
CA CYS A 300 -24.86 -49.61 -10.47
C CYS A 300 -24.87 -49.15 -11.93
#